data_AF-A0AAX2RX38-F1
#
_entry.id   AF-A0AAX2RX38-F1
#
_cell.length_a   1.000
_cell.length_b   1.000
_cell.length_c   1.000
_cell.angle_alpha   90.00
_cell.angle_beta   90.00
_cell.angle_gamma   90.00
#
_symmetry.space_group_name_H-M   'P 1'
#
loop_
_entity.id
_entity.type
_entity.pdbx_description
1 polymer ?
#
loop_
_entity_poly.entity_id
_entity_poly.type
_entity_poly.pdbx_seq_one_letter_code
_entity_poly.pdbx_strand_id
1 'polypeptide(L)'
;MSVATASATATLTADEIIVESSLGSVGYKLPNFNRTINLATTGAGGMDTGSAPVSGFVALYAIYNPTTGASALLARNATSAVQPNVYGGANMPTGYTASALVSVWQTTSGGLFNVGSQFDRVVSTPGFTVLSTTTQAGSYTSFSISGGVPPNAKTARGYQSITGNTASAGLSSSIAGSASGIGAAGQAATMPTNSASVTTPFPHIPLVTSQTLYYLAAASSGTLTFVVGVYEYTF
;
A
#
# COMPACT_ATOMS: atom_id res chain seq x y z
N MET A 1 -13.96 0.72 -1.52
CA MET A 1 -13.81 1.92 -2.39
C MET A 1 -13.18 1.47 -3.70
N SER A 2 -13.57 2.03 -4.85
CA SER A 2 -12.96 1.70 -6.16
C SER A 2 -12.75 2.96 -6.99
N VAL A 3 -11.60 3.05 -7.67
CA VAL A 3 -11.19 4.15 -8.55
C VAL A 3 -10.79 3.54 -9.89
N ALA A 4 -11.69 3.58 -10.87
CA ALA A 4 -11.48 2.97 -12.18
C ALA A 4 -10.55 3.77 -13.11
N THR A 5 -10.45 5.08 -12.88
CA THR A 5 -9.58 6.00 -13.61
C THR A 5 -9.07 7.03 -12.61
N ALA A 6 -7.81 7.46 -12.75
CA ALA A 6 -7.23 8.44 -11.86
C ALA A 6 -8.14 9.67 -11.73
N SER A 7 -8.50 10.02 -10.50
CA SER A 7 -9.54 11.02 -10.22
C SER A 7 -9.25 11.77 -8.94
N ALA A 8 -9.65 13.04 -8.86
CA ALA A 8 -9.61 13.81 -7.61
C ALA A 8 -10.68 13.33 -6.64
N THR A 9 -11.72 12.64 -7.12
CA THR A 9 -12.86 12.20 -6.32
C THR A 9 -12.94 10.69 -6.19
N ALA A 10 -13.33 10.22 -5.01
CA ALA A 10 -13.66 8.83 -4.77
C ALA A 10 -14.80 8.69 -3.76
N THR A 11 -15.51 7.57 -3.80
CA THR A 11 -16.59 7.26 -2.86
C THR A 11 -16.23 6.01 -2.06
N LEU A 12 -16.29 6.13 -0.73
CA LEU A 12 -16.17 5.00 0.18
C LEU A 12 -17.55 4.60 0.67
N THR A 13 -17.85 3.32 0.48
CA THR A 13 -19.06 2.67 0.95
C THR A 13 -18.71 1.59 1.96
N ALA A 14 -19.51 1.47 3.02
CA ALA A 14 -19.49 0.37 3.97
C ALA A 14 -20.86 0.25 4.63
N ASP A 15 -21.26 -0.97 4.99
CA ASP A 15 -22.51 -1.20 5.71
C ASP A 15 -22.46 -0.55 7.09
N GLU A 16 -21.30 -0.59 7.73
CA GLU A 16 -21.06 0.01 9.03
C GLU A 16 -19.60 0.48 9.18
N ILE A 17 -19.41 1.62 9.85
CA ILE A 17 -18.10 2.10 10.30
C ILE A 17 -18.19 2.45 11.78
N ILE A 18 -17.24 1.95 12.57
CA ILE A 18 -17.06 2.38 13.96
C ILE A 18 -16.03 3.51 13.99
N VAL A 19 -16.37 4.61 14.66
CA VAL A 19 -15.48 5.75 14.89
C VAL A 19 -15.39 6.07 16.38
N GLU A 20 -14.23 6.53 16.82
CA GLU A 20 -13.97 6.84 18.23
C GLU A 20 -13.36 8.24 18.38
N SER A 21 -13.56 8.90 19.53
CA SER A 21 -12.93 10.19 19.81
C SER A 21 -11.47 10.06 20.26
N SER A 22 -11.15 8.95 20.91
CA SER A 22 -9.81 8.47 21.20
C SER A 22 -9.79 6.95 21.28
N LEU A 23 -8.59 6.35 21.20
CA LEU A 23 -8.46 4.90 21.20
C LEU A 23 -9.05 4.28 22.47
N GLY A 24 -10.02 3.37 22.31
CA GLY A 24 -10.68 2.69 23.43
C GLY A 24 -11.72 3.55 24.16
N SER A 25 -12.12 4.68 23.57
CA SER A 25 -13.21 5.51 24.08
C SER A 25 -14.58 5.01 23.61
N VAL A 26 -15.61 5.85 23.74
CA VAL A 26 -16.95 5.54 23.21
C VAL A 26 -16.88 5.44 21.69
N GLY A 27 -17.24 4.26 21.17
CA GLY A 27 -17.43 4.03 19.75
C GLY A 27 -18.81 4.48 19.28
N TYR A 28 -18.84 5.24 18.18
CA TYR A 28 -20.04 5.58 17.44
C TYR A 28 -20.14 4.69 16.20
N LYS A 29 -21.31 4.11 16.01
CA LYS A 29 -21.60 3.16 14.95
C LYS A 29 -22.35 3.87 13.83
N LEU A 30 -21.71 4.02 12.67
CA LEU A 30 -22.23 4.73 11.52
C LEU A 30 -22.80 3.73 10.52
N PRO A 31 -24.12 3.54 10.43
CA PRO A 31 -24.72 2.65 9.45
C PRO A 31 -24.75 3.27 8.05
N ASN A 32 -24.80 2.44 7.02
CA ASN A 32 -24.98 2.83 5.61
C ASN A 32 -24.00 3.93 5.19
N PHE A 33 -22.72 3.78 5.56
CA PHE A 33 -21.71 4.79 5.28
C PHE A 33 -21.50 4.87 3.77
N ASN A 34 -21.83 6.02 3.18
CA ASN A 34 -21.61 6.30 1.76
C ASN A 34 -21.18 7.76 1.64
N ARG A 35 -19.87 7.99 1.56
CA ARG A 35 -19.30 9.34 1.56
C ARG A 35 -18.30 9.49 0.42
N THR A 36 -18.46 10.60 -0.30
CA THR A 36 -17.56 11.03 -1.35
C THR A 36 -16.52 11.98 -0.76
N ILE A 37 -15.30 11.89 -1.27
CA ILE A 37 -14.20 12.81 -0.98
C ILE A 37 -13.68 13.41 -2.28
N ASN A 38 -13.23 14.67 -2.24
CA ASN A 38 -12.58 15.39 -3.32
C ASN A 38 -11.23 15.96 -2.84
N LEU A 39 -10.12 15.44 -3.37
CA LEU A 39 -8.76 15.87 -3.02
C LEU A 39 -8.42 17.31 -3.45
N ALA A 40 -9.26 17.94 -4.28
CA ALA A 40 -9.09 19.34 -4.70
C ALA A 40 -9.69 20.36 -3.70
N THR A 41 -10.43 19.90 -2.68
CA THR A 41 -11.02 20.77 -1.65
C THR A 41 -10.38 20.52 -0.29
N THR A 42 -10.57 21.45 0.66
CA THR A 42 -10.13 21.30 2.05
C THR A 42 -11.32 21.25 3.01
N GLY A 43 -11.15 20.57 4.14
CA GLY A 43 -12.19 20.36 5.16
C GLY A 43 -12.97 19.05 4.97
N ALA A 44 -14.17 18.99 5.53
CA ALA A 44 -15.03 17.80 5.47
C ALA A 44 -15.34 17.45 4.00
N GLY A 45 -15.00 16.22 3.59
CA GLY A 45 -15.10 15.77 2.21
C GLY A 45 -13.90 16.13 1.34
N GLY A 46 -12.79 16.60 1.90
CA GLY A 46 -11.55 16.88 1.16
C GLY A 46 -10.28 16.63 1.99
N MET A 47 -9.20 17.33 1.65
CA MET A 47 -7.95 17.35 2.40
C MET A 47 -8.12 18.06 3.74
N ASP A 48 -7.44 17.60 4.78
CA ASP A 48 -7.44 18.24 6.09
C ASP A 48 -6.72 19.60 6.04
N THR A 49 -5.67 19.68 5.23
CA THR A 49 -4.99 20.91 4.88
C THR A 49 -4.22 20.76 3.56
N GLY A 50 -3.89 21.89 2.94
CA GLY A 50 -3.06 21.93 1.73
C GLY A 50 -3.64 21.14 0.55
N SER A 51 -2.75 20.75 -0.37
CA SER A 51 -3.08 19.95 -1.55
C SER A 51 -2.71 18.49 -1.33
N ALA A 52 -3.37 17.58 -2.07
CA ALA A 52 -2.98 16.18 -2.08
C ALA A 52 -1.52 16.00 -2.54
N PRO A 53 -0.77 15.06 -1.93
CA PRO A 53 0.62 14.81 -2.30
C PRO A 53 0.71 14.32 -3.74
N VAL A 54 1.75 14.73 -4.45
CA VAL A 54 2.11 14.17 -5.77
C VAL A 54 2.92 12.90 -5.58
N SER A 55 2.56 11.82 -6.27
CA SER A 55 3.25 10.51 -6.20
C SER A 55 3.48 10.02 -4.76
N GLY A 56 2.46 10.18 -3.91
CA GLY A 56 2.54 9.89 -2.48
C GLY A 56 1.34 9.08 -2.01
N PHE A 57 0.90 9.35 -0.78
CA PHE A 57 -0.24 8.65 -0.18
C PHE A 57 -1.11 9.59 0.64
N VAL A 58 -2.42 9.33 0.64
CA VAL A 58 -3.40 9.98 1.52
C VAL A 58 -4.02 8.94 2.44
N ALA A 59 -4.05 9.22 3.75
CA ALA A 59 -4.90 8.49 4.68
C ALA A 59 -6.29 9.09 4.65
N LEU A 60 -7.31 8.24 4.54
CA LEU A 60 -8.71 8.63 4.58
C LEU A 60 -9.28 8.25 5.93
N TYR A 61 -9.89 9.23 6.59
CA TYR A 61 -10.60 9.06 7.84
C TYR A 61 -12.09 9.21 7.61
N ALA A 62 -12.91 8.27 8.10
CA ALA A 62 -14.30 8.58 8.39
C ALA A 62 -14.33 9.49 9.61
N ILE A 63 -15.03 10.62 9.52
CA ILE A 63 -15.17 11.57 10.63
C ILE A 63 -16.65 11.72 10.98
N TYR A 64 -16.93 11.93 12.26
CA TYR A 64 -18.29 12.05 12.79
C TYR A 64 -18.44 13.19 13.78
N ASN A 65 -19.57 13.89 13.69
CA ASN A 65 -20.04 14.89 14.64
C ASN A 65 -21.13 14.27 15.53
N PRO A 66 -20.83 13.92 16.79
CA PRO A 66 -21.80 13.30 17.69
C PRO A 66 -23.00 14.17 18.05
N THR A 67 -22.87 15.50 17.92
CA THR A 67 -23.93 16.45 18.27
C THR A 67 -24.98 16.53 17.15
N THR A 68 -24.56 16.48 15.89
CA THR A 68 -25.45 16.67 14.73
C THR A 68 -25.75 15.38 13.97
N GLY A 69 -25.00 14.31 14.22
CA GLY A 69 -25.06 13.07 13.44
C GLY A 69 -24.38 13.15 12.07
N ALA A 70 -23.74 14.28 11.74
CA ALA A 70 -23.07 14.45 10.45
C ALA A 70 -21.83 13.55 10.34
N SER A 71 -21.63 12.96 9.16
CA SER A 71 -20.45 12.15 8.84
C SER A 71 -19.87 12.54 7.50
N ALA A 72 -18.54 12.48 7.38
CA ALA A 72 -17.81 12.80 6.16
C ALA A 72 -16.53 11.95 6.07
N LEU A 73 -15.78 12.14 4.98
CA LEU A 73 -14.39 11.70 4.91
C LEU A 73 -13.46 12.90 5.10
N LEU A 74 -12.24 12.63 5.58
CA LEU A 74 -11.16 13.61 5.68
C LEU A 74 -9.86 12.96 5.21
N ALA A 75 -9.19 13.55 4.23
CA ALA A 75 -7.90 13.08 3.74
C ALA A 75 -6.75 13.77 4.47
N ARG A 76 -5.68 13.05 4.77
CA ARG A 76 -4.43 13.61 5.29
C ARG A 76 -3.25 13.05 4.52
N ASN A 77 -2.25 13.89 4.22
CA ASN A 77 -1.01 13.40 3.62
C ASN A 77 -0.33 12.36 4.53
N ALA A 78 -0.14 11.15 4.00
CA ALA A 78 0.40 9.98 4.67
C ALA A 78 1.75 9.54 4.10
N THR A 79 2.37 10.35 3.23
CA THR A 79 3.54 9.95 2.43
C THR A 79 4.77 9.62 3.29
N SER A 80 4.98 10.37 4.37
CA SER A 80 6.24 10.33 5.14
C SER A 80 6.10 9.79 6.57
N ALA A 81 4.88 9.42 6.99
CA ALA A 81 4.65 8.96 8.37
C ALA A 81 3.41 8.06 8.45
N VAL A 82 3.49 7.06 9.34
CA VAL A 82 2.37 6.19 9.68
C VAL A 82 1.24 7.02 10.27
N GLN A 83 0.04 6.86 9.71
CA GLN A 83 -1.17 7.52 10.19
C GLN A 83 -1.88 6.66 11.24
N PRO A 84 -2.31 7.23 12.38
CA PRO A 84 -2.99 6.49 13.45
C PRO A 84 -4.41 6.06 13.06
N ASN A 85 -4.99 5.10 13.81
CA ASN A 85 -6.36 4.62 13.58
C ASN A 85 -7.44 5.66 13.90
N VAL A 86 -7.17 6.59 14.82
CA VAL A 86 -8.02 7.77 15.09
C VAL A 86 -7.24 8.99 14.61
N TYR A 87 -7.90 9.93 13.93
CA TYR A 87 -7.27 11.14 13.42
C TYR A 87 -6.67 11.96 14.58
N GLY A 88 -5.34 12.06 14.59
CA GLY A 88 -4.59 12.87 15.58
C GLY A 88 -4.07 14.20 15.03
N GLY A 89 -4.59 14.68 13.89
CA GLY A 89 -4.18 15.96 13.31
C GLY A 89 -4.92 17.15 13.95
N ALA A 90 -4.44 18.36 13.68
CA ALA A 90 -5.02 19.59 14.23
C ALA A 90 -6.16 20.18 13.37
N ASN A 91 -6.39 19.65 12.16
CA ASN A 91 -7.30 20.23 11.18
C ASN A 91 -8.63 19.47 11.08
N MET A 92 -9.10 18.90 12.20
CA MET A 92 -10.43 18.28 12.23
C MET A 92 -11.50 19.36 12.02
N PRO A 93 -12.44 19.21 11.06
CA PRO A 93 -13.50 20.18 10.85
C PRO A 93 -14.34 20.40 12.12
N THR A 94 -14.80 21.63 12.34
CA THR A 94 -15.51 22.01 13.57
C THR A 94 -16.72 21.11 13.84
N GLY A 95 -16.82 20.64 15.09
CA GLY A 95 -17.89 19.76 15.55
C GLY A 95 -17.68 18.28 15.27
N TYR A 96 -16.76 17.91 14.37
CA TYR A 96 -16.35 16.53 14.21
C TYR A 96 -15.34 16.19 15.32
N THR A 97 -15.62 15.15 16.09
CA THR A 97 -14.80 14.79 17.26
C THR A 97 -14.47 13.31 17.34
N ALA A 98 -15.07 12.48 16.48
CA ALA A 98 -14.76 11.05 16.37
C ALA A 98 -14.29 10.71 14.96
N SER A 99 -13.38 9.74 14.84
CA SER A 99 -12.86 9.31 13.54
C SER A 99 -12.35 7.87 13.53
N ALA A 100 -12.20 7.31 12.33
CA ALA A 100 -11.51 6.05 12.09
C ALA A 100 -10.75 6.06 10.76
N LEU A 101 -9.55 5.49 10.73
CA LEU A 101 -8.76 5.28 9.52
C LEU A 101 -9.40 4.18 8.67
N VAL A 102 -9.96 4.58 7.52
CA VAL A 102 -10.72 3.69 6.63
C VAL A 102 -9.98 3.37 5.34
N SER A 103 -8.94 4.12 4.98
CA SER A 103 -8.09 3.82 3.83
C SER A 103 -6.73 4.49 3.97
N VAL A 104 -5.72 3.95 3.29
CA VAL A 104 -4.52 4.70 2.91
C VAL A 104 -4.31 4.42 1.43
N TRP A 105 -4.38 5.46 0.60
CA TRP A 105 -4.49 5.32 -0.85
C TRP A 105 -3.37 6.09 -1.56
N GLN A 106 -2.83 5.51 -2.63
CA GLN A 106 -1.74 6.11 -3.40
C GLN A 106 -2.23 7.25 -4.29
N THR A 107 -1.46 8.31 -4.41
CA THR A 107 -1.73 9.41 -5.36
C THR A 107 -0.83 9.34 -6.59
N THR A 108 -1.35 9.82 -7.71
CA THR A 108 -0.60 9.98 -8.96
C THR A 108 0.33 11.21 -8.90
N SER A 109 1.15 11.40 -9.92
CA SER A 109 1.98 12.62 -10.08
C SER A 109 1.16 13.92 -10.18
N GLY A 110 -0.14 13.82 -10.52
CA GLY A 110 -1.07 14.95 -10.52
C GLY A 110 -1.82 15.16 -9.19
N GLY A 111 -1.50 14.42 -8.13
CA GLY A 111 -2.22 14.52 -6.84
C GLY A 111 -3.64 13.93 -6.86
N LEU A 112 -3.94 13.09 -7.85
CA LEU A 112 -5.23 12.37 -7.96
C LEU A 112 -5.15 11.03 -7.24
N PHE A 113 -6.28 10.47 -6.78
CA PHE A 113 -6.32 9.07 -6.40
C PHE A 113 -5.85 8.21 -7.57
N ASN A 114 -4.94 7.28 -7.29
CA ASN A 114 -4.50 6.32 -8.29
C ASN A 114 -5.58 5.26 -8.56
N VAL A 115 -5.49 4.60 -9.71
CA VAL A 115 -6.39 3.48 -10.06
C VAL A 115 -6.20 2.35 -9.05
N GLY A 116 -7.31 1.75 -8.62
CA GLY A 116 -7.28 0.63 -7.69
C GLY A 116 -8.62 0.32 -7.06
N SER A 117 -8.65 -0.73 -6.25
CA SER A 117 -9.81 -1.16 -5.49
C SER A 117 -9.40 -1.49 -4.06
N GLN A 118 -10.27 -1.18 -3.12
CA GLN A 118 -10.14 -1.59 -1.73
C GLN A 118 -11.30 -2.45 -1.31
N PHE A 119 -10.96 -3.60 -0.73
CA PHE A 119 -11.84 -4.52 -0.02
C PHE A 119 -11.32 -4.63 1.41
N ASP A 120 -12.15 -4.28 2.39
CA ASP A 120 -11.74 -4.16 3.78
C ASP A 120 -10.46 -3.33 3.96
N ARG A 121 -9.43 -3.90 4.57
CA ARG A 121 -8.11 -3.26 4.77
C ARG A 121 -7.09 -3.67 3.72
N VAL A 122 -7.52 -4.22 2.58
CA VAL A 122 -6.69 -4.60 1.44
C VAL A 122 -6.89 -3.57 0.33
N VAL A 123 -5.80 -2.99 -0.17
CA VAL A 123 -5.81 -2.10 -1.34
C VAL A 123 -5.03 -2.76 -2.45
N SER A 124 -5.65 -2.89 -3.63
CA SER A 124 -5.05 -3.45 -4.85
C SER A 124 -4.95 -2.37 -5.93
N THR A 125 -3.81 -2.31 -6.62
CA THR A 125 -3.46 -1.29 -7.63
C THR A 125 -2.89 -1.96 -8.89
N PRO A 126 -2.82 -1.25 -10.03
CA PRO A 126 -1.99 -1.68 -11.16
C PRO A 126 -0.53 -1.74 -10.70
N GLY A 127 0.08 -2.92 -10.73
CA GLY A 127 1.38 -3.17 -10.07
C GLY A 127 2.51 -2.24 -10.48
N PHE A 128 3.38 -1.92 -9.51
CA PHE A 128 4.57 -1.09 -9.69
C PHE A 128 5.82 -1.94 -9.55
N THR A 129 6.77 -1.80 -10.47
CA THR A 129 8.12 -2.37 -10.28
C THR A 129 8.84 -1.57 -9.20
N VAL A 130 9.27 -2.26 -8.14
CA VAL A 130 9.95 -1.69 -6.98
C VAL A 130 11.42 -2.12 -6.89
N LEU A 131 11.81 -3.17 -7.63
CA LEU A 131 13.19 -3.60 -7.76
C LEU A 131 13.43 -4.12 -9.17
N SER A 132 14.56 -3.76 -9.75
CA SER A 132 15.14 -4.39 -10.93
C SER A 132 16.66 -4.38 -10.77
N THR A 133 17.27 -5.55 -10.64
CA THR A 133 18.70 -5.67 -10.30
C THR A 133 19.35 -6.85 -11.03
N THR A 134 20.64 -6.73 -11.33
CA THR A 134 21.47 -7.83 -11.82
C THR A 134 22.39 -8.40 -10.74
N THR A 135 22.35 -7.82 -9.54
CA THR A 135 23.20 -8.20 -8.41
C THR A 135 22.69 -9.50 -7.81
N GLN A 136 23.57 -10.51 -7.73
CA GLN A 136 23.30 -11.73 -6.98
C GLN A 136 23.41 -11.45 -5.48
N ALA A 137 22.52 -12.02 -4.69
CA ALA A 137 22.47 -11.91 -3.25
C ALA A 137 22.41 -13.31 -2.63
N GLY A 138 23.49 -13.73 -1.95
CA GLY A 138 23.56 -15.03 -1.25
C GLY A 138 22.87 -15.03 0.12
N SER A 139 22.41 -13.88 0.59
CA SER A 139 21.62 -13.69 1.79
C SER A 139 20.58 -12.58 1.56
N TYR A 140 19.56 -12.53 2.44
CA TYR A 140 18.48 -11.57 2.34
C TYR A 140 18.99 -10.12 2.42
N THR A 141 19.00 -9.45 1.28
CA THR A 141 19.44 -8.07 1.10
C THR A 141 18.22 -7.16 1.03
N SER A 142 18.20 -6.08 1.83
CA SER A 142 17.06 -5.16 1.89
C SER A 142 16.93 -4.31 0.62
N PHE A 143 15.69 -3.93 0.31
CA PHE A 143 15.36 -2.90 -0.66
C PHE A 143 14.07 -2.20 -0.25
N SER A 144 13.92 -0.94 -0.68
CA SER A 144 12.72 -0.16 -0.38
C SER A 144 11.60 -0.46 -1.37
N ILE A 145 10.37 -0.49 -0.87
CA ILE A 145 9.14 -0.59 -1.65
C ILE A 145 8.22 0.64 -1.46
N SER A 146 8.78 1.75 -0.96
CA SER A 146 8.03 2.97 -0.62
C SER A 146 7.28 3.60 -1.79
N GLY A 147 7.70 3.34 -3.03
CA GLY A 147 6.99 3.78 -4.23
C GLY A 147 5.69 3.01 -4.52
N GLY A 148 5.50 1.82 -3.95
CA GLY A 148 4.34 0.96 -4.20
C GLY A 148 3.39 0.79 -3.02
N VAL A 149 3.82 1.06 -1.79
CA VAL A 149 2.99 0.88 -0.58
C VAL A 149 3.18 2.03 0.41
N PRO A 150 2.15 2.41 1.19
CA PRO A 150 2.26 3.47 2.19
C PRO A 150 3.05 3.03 3.45
N PRO A 151 3.50 3.97 4.29
CA PRO A 151 4.11 3.66 5.59
C PRO A 151 3.20 2.82 6.51
N ASN A 152 1.89 2.96 6.37
CA ASN A 152 0.87 2.19 7.10
C ASN A 152 0.81 0.70 6.73
N ALA A 153 1.41 0.30 5.59
CA ALA A 153 1.29 -1.06 5.10
C ALA A 153 1.82 -2.09 6.13
N LYS A 154 1.05 -3.15 6.35
CA LYS A 154 1.38 -4.30 7.23
C LYS A 154 1.86 -5.50 6.45
N THR A 155 1.39 -5.64 5.22
CA THR A 155 1.85 -6.68 4.29
C THR A 155 1.95 -6.11 2.89
N ALA A 156 2.76 -6.75 2.04
CA ALA A 156 2.81 -6.46 0.61
C ALA A 156 2.65 -7.75 -0.19
N ARG A 157 1.99 -7.66 -1.34
CA ARG A 157 1.78 -8.75 -2.28
C ARG A 157 2.08 -8.28 -3.69
N GLY A 158 2.62 -9.17 -4.51
CA GLY A 158 3.18 -8.81 -5.78
C GLY A 158 3.63 -10.02 -6.59
N TYR A 159 4.58 -9.76 -7.48
CA TYR A 159 5.26 -10.80 -8.25
C TYR A 159 6.78 -10.64 -8.13
N GLN A 160 7.47 -11.76 -8.27
CA GLN A 160 8.91 -11.81 -8.47
C GLN A 160 9.21 -12.48 -9.81
N SER A 161 10.21 -11.98 -10.52
CA SER A 161 10.67 -12.54 -11.79
C SER A 161 12.18 -12.65 -11.77
N ILE A 162 12.71 -13.81 -12.18
CA ILE A 162 14.14 -14.00 -12.38
C ILE A 162 14.38 -14.52 -13.80
N THR A 163 15.33 -13.90 -14.47
CA THR A 163 15.79 -14.23 -15.83
C THR A 163 17.30 -14.34 -15.78
N GLY A 164 17.92 -15.17 -16.61
CA GLY A 164 19.38 -15.19 -16.77
C GLY A 164 19.82 -15.03 -18.21
N ASN A 165 21.12 -15.14 -18.46
CA ASN A 165 21.71 -15.02 -19.80
C ASN A 165 22.50 -16.26 -20.25
N THR A 166 22.41 -17.37 -19.50
CA THR A 166 23.15 -18.60 -19.78
C THR A 166 22.18 -19.78 -19.77
N ALA A 167 22.11 -20.51 -20.89
CA ALA A 167 21.28 -21.71 -20.97
C ALA A 167 21.77 -22.77 -19.97
N SER A 168 20.85 -23.57 -19.45
CA SER A 168 21.09 -24.61 -18.43
C SER A 168 21.54 -24.09 -17.05
N ALA A 169 21.62 -22.77 -16.84
CA ALA A 169 21.87 -22.21 -15.52
C ALA A 169 20.68 -22.46 -14.59
N GLY A 170 20.94 -22.93 -13.37
CA GLY A 170 19.99 -22.87 -12.26
C GLY A 170 19.80 -21.43 -11.79
N LEU A 171 18.55 -21.01 -11.65
CA LEU A 171 18.12 -19.75 -11.06
C LEU A 171 17.34 -20.03 -9.78
N SER A 172 17.58 -19.22 -8.76
CA SER A 172 16.77 -19.22 -7.54
C SER A 172 16.56 -17.79 -7.06
N SER A 173 15.36 -17.52 -6.54
CA SER A 173 15.07 -16.26 -5.86
C SER A 173 14.12 -16.47 -4.71
N SER A 174 14.13 -15.54 -3.76
CA SER A 174 13.19 -15.49 -2.66
C SER A 174 12.95 -14.06 -2.22
N ILE A 175 11.73 -13.76 -1.80
CA ILE A 175 11.34 -12.49 -1.18
C ILE A 175 10.89 -12.75 0.25
N ALA A 176 11.31 -11.91 1.19
CA ALA A 176 10.93 -12.01 2.60
C ALA A 176 10.70 -10.64 3.24
N GLY A 177 10.08 -10.65 4.42
CA GLY A 177 9.79 -9.47 5.24
C GLY A 177 10.94 -9.04 6.14
N SER A 178 12.00 -9.84 6.26
CA SER A 178 13.16 -9.57 7.13
C SER A 178 14.46 -10.17 6.58
N ALA A 179 15.60 -9.73 7.13
CA ALA A 179 16.91 -10.32 6.86
C ALA A 179 17.04 -11.80 7.32
N SER A 180 16.15 -12.25 8.22
CA SER A 180 16.09 -13.64 8.69
C SER A 180 15.15 -14.53 7.87
N GLY A 181 14.49 -13.98 6.85
CA GLY A 181 13.58 -14.75 5.99
C GLY A 181 12.15 -14.91 6.52
N ILE A 182 11.67 -14.02 7.39
CA ILE A 182 10.29 -14.06 7.88
C ILE A 182 9.31 -13.93 6.71
N GLY A 183 8.38 -14.89 6.62
CA GLY A 183 7.37 -14.92 5.56
C GLY A 183 7.95 -15.18 4.17
N ALA A 184 9.13 -15.79 4.05
CA ALA A 184 9.80 -16.00 2.77
C ALA A 184 8.93 -16.76 1.74
N ALA A 185 8.97 -16.29 0.50
CA ALA A 185 8.37 -16.94 -0.66
C ALA A 185 9.42 -17.07 -1.77
N GLY A 186 9.84 -18.32 -2.03
CA GLY A 186 10.89 -18.65 -2.98
C GLY A 186 10.38 -19.22 -4.30
N GLN A 187 11.23 -19.14 -5.32
CA GLN A 187 11.09 -19.84 -6.58
C GLN A 187 12.46 -20.34 -7.06
N ALA A 188 12.48 -21.43 -7.80
CA ALA A 188 13.68 -21.94 -8.44
C ALA A 188 13.32 -22.60 -9.77
N ALA A 189 14.21 -22.48 -10.75
CA ALA A 189 14.06 -23.10 -12.06
C ALA A 189 15.43 -23.35 -12.71
N THR A 190 15.50 -24.29 -13.63
CA THR A 190 16.62 -24.40 -14.57
C THR A 190 16.24 -23.69 -15.86
N MET A 191 17.11 -22.82 -16.36
CA MET A 191 16.89 -22.12 -17.62
C MET A 191 16.99 -23.09 -18.82
N PRO A 192 15.92 -23.33 -19.59
CA PRO A 192 16.00 -24.22 -20.74
C PRO A 192 16.77 -23.60 -21.92
N THR A 193 16.68 -22.28 -22.07
CA THR A 193 17.35 -21.49 -23.11
C THR A 193 17.89 -20.19 -22.53
N ASN A 194 18.77 -19.53 -23.29
CA ASN A 194 19.17 -18.16 -22.97
C ASN A 194 17.93 -17.24 -22.84
N SER A 195 17.95 -16.34 -21.85
CA SER A 195 16.90 -15.36 -21.57
C SER A 195 15.53 -15.93 -21.19
N ALA A 196 15.44 -17.23 -20.86
CA ALA A 196 14.24 -17.78 -20.23
C ALA A 196 14.03 -17.17 -18.83
N SER A 197 12.77 -16.91 -18.47
CA SER A 197 12.38 -16.32 -17.19
C SER A 197 11.40 -17.23 -16.43
N VAL A 198 11.39 -17.08 -15.12
CA VAL A 198 10.30 -17.59 -14.27
C VAL A 198 9.73 -16.42 -13.47
N THR A 199 8.42 -16.26 -13.56
CA THR A 199 7.66 -15.22 -12.86
C THR A 199 6.58 -15.88 -12.04
N THR A 200 6.55 -15.60 -10.73
CA THR A 200 5.52 -16.11 -9.83
C THR A 200 4.95 -14.98 -8.96
N PRO A 201 3.64 -15.00 -8.65
CA PRO A 201 3.11 -14.17 -7.60
C PRO A 201 3.64 -14.66 -6.24
N PHE A 202 3.87 -13.75 -5.31
CA PHE A 202 4.14 -14.10 -3.91
C PHE A 202 2.90 -13.81 -3.04
N PRO A 203 2.70 -14.52 -1.90
CA PRO A 203 1.58 -14.27 -0.99
C PRO A 203 1.75 -12.92 -0.27
N HIS A 204 0.84 -12.56 0.64
CA HIS A 204 1.09 -11.41 1.51
C HIS A 204 2.31 -11.66 2.40
N ILE A 205 3.39 -10.92 2.16
CA ILE A 205 4.60 -10.94 2.98
C ILE A 205 4.46 -9.89 4.08
N PRO A 206 4.66 -10.23 5.36
CA PRO A 206 4.60 -9.26 6.45
C PRO A 206 5.73 -8.23 6.35
N LEU A 207 5.40 -6.96 6.50
CA LEU A 207 6.38 -5.88 6.55
C LEU A 207 6.86 -5.68 7.99
N VAL A 208 7.97 -6.33 8.34
CA VAL A 208 8.57 -6.21 9.68
C VAL A 208 9.18 -4.82 9.87
N THR A 209 9.79 -4.28 8.82
CA THR A 209 10.23 -2.89 8.73
C THR A 209 9.35 -2.18 7.70
N SER A 210 8.84 -1.00 8.05
CA SER A 210 7.93 -0.24 7.17
C SER A 210 8.55 -0.06 5.78
N GLN A 211 7.74 -0.30 4.74
CA GLN A 211 8.11 -0.14 3.32
C GLN A 211 9.42 -0.83 2.91
N THR A 212 9.79 -1.95 3.56
CA THR A 212 11.03 -2.68 3.29
C THR A 212 10.74 -4.16 3.06
N LEU A 213 11.27 -4.70 1.96
CA LEU A 213 11.35 -6.13 1.71
C LEU A 213 12.81 -6.55 1.55
N TYR A 214 13.05 -7.84 1.54
CA TYR A 214 14.38 -8.43 1.38
C TYR A 214 14.36 -9.44 0.24
N TYR A 215 15.40 -9.45 -0.57
CA TYR A 215 15.56 -10.43 -1.64
C TYR A 215 16.80 -11.29 -1.45
N LEU A 216 16.69 -12.53 -1.91
CA LEU A 216 17.78 -13.43 -2.23
C LEU A 216 17.62 -13.75 -3.72
N ALA A 217 18.69 -13.67 -4.52
CA ALA A 217 18.64 -14.01 -5.93
C ALA A 217 20.00 -14.55 -6.38
N ALA A 218 20.02 -15.71 -7.02
CA ALA A 218 21.24 -16.37 -7.45
C ALA A 218 21.07 -17.03 -8.82
N ALA A 219 22.17 -17.08 -9.56
CA ALA A 219 22.35 -17.86 -10.77
C ALA A 219 23.61 -18.71 -10.64
N SER A 220 23.49 -20.00 -10.90
CA SER A 220 24.63 -20.94 -10.86
C SER A 220 25.74 -20.62 -11.87
N SER A 221 25.41 -19.89 -12.94
CA SER A 221 26.34 -19.36 -13.93
C SER A 221 25.74 -18.14 -14.64
N GLY A 222 26.60 -17.32 -15.25
CA GLY A 222 26.17 -16.13 -15.99
C GLY A 222 25.68 -14.98 -15.10
N THR A 223 24.85 -14.12 -15.69
CA THR A 223 24.24 -12.97 -15.05
C THR A 223 22.73 -13.18 -14.95
N LEU A 224 22.14 -12.73 -13.84
CA LEU A 224 20.69 -12.71 -13.65
C LEU A 224 20.12 -11.30 -13.82
N THR A 225 18.82 -11.21 -14.03
CA THR A 225 18.01 -10.02 -13.80
C THR A 225 16.86 -10.43 -12.90
N PHE A 226 16.77 -9.81 -11.72
CA PHE A 226 15.73 -10.04 -10.75
C PHE A 226 14.84 -8.80 -10.64
N VAL A 227 13.54 -9.00 -10.81
CA VAL A 227 12.52 -7.94 -10.81
C VAL A 227 11.47 -8.26 -9.76
N VAL A 228 11.07 -7.24 -9.00
CA VAL A 228 9.97 -7.33 -8.05
C VAL A 228 8.97 -6.24 -8.38
N GLY A 229 7.71 -6.62 -8.50
CA GLY A 229 6.60 -5.68 -8.54
C GLY A 229 5.63 -5.90 -7.39
N VAL A 230 4.97 -4.83 -6.94
CA VAL A 230 3.96 -4.85 -5.88
C VAL A 230 2.66 -4.28 -6.41
N TYR A 231 1.54 -4.96 -6.16
CA TYR A 231 0.22 -4.56 -6.63
C TYR A 231 -0.86 -4.60 -5.54
N GLU A 232 -0.52 -5.01 -4.31
CA GLU A 232 -1.50 -5.09 -3.23
C GLU A 232 -0.82 -4.98 -1.86
N TYR A 233 -1.50 -4.35 -0.90
CA TYR A 233 -1.05 -4.25 0.48
C TYR A 233 -2.23 -4.26 1.45
N THR A 234 -1.94 -4.65 2.70
CA THR A 234 -2.85 -4.41 3.82
C THR A 234 -2.35 -3.27 4.70
N PHE A 235 -3.22 -2.58 5.43
CA PHE A 235 -2.86 -1.49 6.34
C PHE A 235 -3.55 -1.60 7.71
#